data_AF-A0A0K1JTB6-F1
#
_entry.id   AF-A0A0K1JTB6-F1
#
_cell.length_a   1.000
_cell.length_b   1.000
_cell.length_c   1.000
_cell.angle_alpha   90.00
_cell.angle_beta   90.00
_cell.angle_gamma   90.00
#
_symmetry.space_group_name_H-M   'P 1'
#
loop_
_entity.id
_entity.type
_entity.pdbx_description
1 polymer ?
#
loop_
_entity_poly.entity_id
_entity_poly.type
_entity_poly.pdbx_seq_one_letter_code
_entity_poly.pdbx_strand_id
1 'polypeptide(L)'
;MHPHFLRNASFGLFICALAACRTPTPNLDRHFGESVSLLQAQQILDPSAGSRLEGPPGIDGKAAKSAYDQYQKSFKAAEPRQNTFIIGVGR
;
A
#
# COMPACT_ATOMS: atom_id res chain seq x y z
N MET A 1 29.15 -5.18 -51.61
CA MET A 1 29.11 -5.21 -50.13
C MET A 1 27.70 -4.80 -49.69
N HIS A 2 26.98 -5.67 -48.97
CA HIS A 2 25.51 -5.69 -48.91
C HIS A 2 24.91 -4.69 -47.88
N PRO A 3 24.29 -3.57 -48.30
CA PRO A 3 23.75 -2.55 -47.39
C PRO A 3 22.57 -3.06 -46.53
N HIS A 4 21.88 -4.09 -47.01
CA HIS A 4 20.81 -4.76 -46.26
C HIS A 4 21.35 -5.51 -45.02
N PHE A 5 22.56 -6.07 -45.10
CA PHE A 5 23.17 -6.80 -43.99
C PHE A 5 23.58 -5.84 -42.86
N LEU A 6 24.13 -4.69 -43.22
CA LEU A 6 24.50 -3.62 -42.27
C LEU A 6 23.26 -3.01 -41.60
N ARG A 7 22.18 -2.77 -42.37
CA ARG A 7 20.93 -2.24 -41.84
C ARG A 7 20.24 -3.21 -40.87
N ASN A 8 20.24 -4.50 -41.19
CA ASN A 8 19.68 -5.53 -40.32
C ASN A 8 20.51 -5.71 -39.04
N ALA A 9 21.84 -5.59 -39.13
CA ALA A 9 22.72 -5.63 -37.97
C ALA A 9 22.49 -4.45 -37.01
N SER A 10 22.34 -3.22 -37.54
CA SER A 10 21.99 -2.05 -36.71
C SER A 10 20.63 -2.19 -36.03
N PHE A 11 19.62 -2.75 -36.72
CA PHE A 11 18.31 -2.96 -36.12
C PHE A 11 18.35 -4.02 -35.00
N GLY A 12 19.12 -5.09 -35.19
CA GLY A 12 19.35 -6.10 -34.15
C GLY A 12 20.07 -5.56 -32.91
N LEU A 13 21.11 -4.72 -33.12
CA LEU A 13 21.83 -4.07 -32.02
C LEU A 13 20.93 -3.12 -31.22
N PHE A 14 20.05 -2.38 -31.90
CA PHE A 14 19.10 -1.47 -31.26
C PHE A 14 18.11 -2.22 -30.36
N ILE A 15 17.56 -3.35 -30.82
CA ILE A 15 16.65 -4.20 -30.02
C ILE A 15 17.37 -4.78 -28.79
N CYS A 16 18.61 -5.25 -28.93
CA CYS A 16 19.38 -5.75 -27.79
C CYS A 16 19.68 -4.64 -26.76
N ALA A 17 19.99 -3.42 -27.21
CA ALA A 17 20.21 -2.29 -26.31
C ALA A 17 18.93 -1.90 -25.54
N LEU A 18 17.76 -2.00 -26.17
CA LEU A 18 16.45 -1.80 -25.52
C LEU A 18 16.14 -2.90 -24.49
N ALA A 19 16.49 -4.15 -24.78
CA ALA A 19 16.27 -5.28 -23.88
C ALA A 19 17.21 -5.30 -22.67
N ALA A 20 18.39 -4.67 -22.77
CA ALA A 20 19.40 -4.61 -21.72
C ALA A 20 19.00 -3.76 -20.50
N CYS A 21 17.98 -2.89 -20.63
CA CYS A 21 17.47 -2.08 -19.52
C CYS A 21 16.54 -2.85 -18.56
N ARG A 22 16.25 -4.14 -18.81
CA ARG A 22 15.41 -4.95 -17.94
C ARG A 22 16.27 -5.72 -16.93
N THR A 23 16.18 -5.36 -15.66
CA THR A 23 16.68 -6.21 -14.57
C THR A 23 15.72 -7.39 -14.39
N PRO A 24 16.14 -8.64 -14.62
CA PRO A 24 15.31 -9.80 -14.35
C PRO A 24 15.03 -9.89 -12.84
N THR A 25 13.81 -10.27 -12.48
CA THR A 25 13.36 -10.39 -11.09
C THR A 25 13.02 -11.84 -10.74
N PRO A 26 13.95 -12.80 -10.93
CA PRO A 26 13.63 -14.23 -10.91
C PRO A 26 13.13 -14.76 -9.56
N ASN A 27 13.47 -14.10 -8.45
CA ASN A 27 12.92 -14.45 -7.13
C ASN A 27 11.47 -13.93 -7.00
N LEU A 28 11.24 -12.65 -7.29
CA LEU A 28 9.91 -12.05 -7.30
C LEU A 28 8.98 -12.81 -8.25
N ASP A 29 9.37 -13.03 -9.49
CA ASP A 29 8.55 -13.68 -10.52
C ASP A 29 8.13 -15.10 -10.10
N ARG A 30 9.00 -15.80 -9.34
CA ARG A 30 8.73 -17.16 -8.85
C ARG A 30 7.81 -17.18 -7.63
N HIS A 31 7.89 -16.16 -6.76
CA HIS A 31 7.18 -16.10 -5.47
C HIS A 31 6.06 -15.04 -5.43
N PHE A 32 5.75 -14.39 -6.54
CA PHE A 32 4.77 -13.30 -6.60
C PHE A 32 3.39 -13.76 -6.09
N GLY A 33 2.90 -14.91 -6.58
CA GLY A 33 1.62 -15.47 -6.15
C GLY A 33 1.57 -15.81 -4.66
N GLU A 34 2.65 -16.38 -4.13
CA GLU A 34 2.80 -16.68 -2.70
C GLU A 34 2.77 -15.40 -1.86
N SER A 35 3.50 -14.37 -2.28
CA SER A 35 3.54 -13.08 -1.60
C SER A 35 2.17 -12.39 -1.58
N VAL A 36 1.44 -12.43 -2.70
CA VAL A 36 0.08 -11.87 -2.80
C VAL A 36 -0.90 -12.66 -1.93
N SER A 37 -0.83 -13.99 -1.95
CA SER A 37 -1.68 -14.84 -1.11
C SER A 37 -1.43 -14.61 0.38
N LEU A 38 -0.16 -14.48 0.78
CA LEU A 38 0.23 -14.15 2.16
C LEU A 38 -0.32 -12.77 2.57
N LEU A 39 -0.13 -11.75 1.72
CA LEU A 39 -0.64 -10.41 1.97
C LEU A 39 -2.16 -10.42 2.15
N GLN A 40 -2.86 -11.14 1.27
CA GLN A 40 -4.31 -11.27 1.34
C GLN A 40 -4.74 -11.95 2.65
N ALA A 41 -4.08 -13.04 3.04
CA ALA A 41 -4.38 -13.73 4.30
C ALA A 41 -4.15 -12.84 5.54
N GLN A 42 -3.19 -11.91 5.48
CA GLN A 42 -2.95 -10.94 6.55
C GLN A 42 -3.96 -9.79 6.57
N GLN A 43 -4.58 -9.47 5.43
CA GLN A 43 -5.55 -8.38 5.30
C GLN A 43 -7.00 -8.83 5.50
N ILE A 44 -7.29 -10.12 5.31
CA ILE A 44 -8.62 -10.68 5.55
C ILE A 44 -8.88 -10.75 7.06
N LEU A 45 -9.81 -9.92 7.53
CA LEU A 45 -10.25 -9.90 8.93
C LEU A 45 -11.03 -11.18 9.30
N ASP A 46 -11.87 -11.66 8.38
CA ASP A 46 -12.67 -12.86 8.56
C ASP A 46 -12.81 -13.65 7.24
N PRO A 47 -12.13 -14.81 7.12
CA PRO A 47 -12.21 -15.64 5.91
C PRO A 47 -13.56 -16.34 5.75
N SER A 48 -14.37 -16.44 6.80
CA SER A 48 -15.66 -17.13 6.79
C SER A 48 -16.86 -16.22 6.48
N ALA A 49 -16.63 -14.92 6.31
CA ALA A 49 -17.68 -13.90 6.21
C ALA A 49 -18.76 -14.20 5.15
N GLY A 50 -18.38 -14.77 3.99
CA GLY A 50 -19.33 -15.11 2.92
C GLY A 50 -20.27 -16.28 3.22
N SER A 51 -19.95 -17.11 4.22
CA SER A 51 -20.79 -18.24 4.65
C SER A 51 -21.81 -17.85 5.73
N ARG A 52 -21.66 -16.66 6.31
CA ARG A 52 -22.52 -16.18 7.39
C ARG A 52 -23.76 -15.52 6.81
N LEU A 53 -24.93 -15.87 7.35
CA LEU A 53 -26.21 -15.22 6.99
C LEU A 53 -26.37 -13.84 7.66
N GLU A 54 -25.67 -13.62 8.76
CA GLU A 54 -25.68 -12.37 9.51
C GLU A 54 -24.60 -11.41 8.99
N GLY A 55 -24.96 -10.13 8.88
CA GLY A 55 -24.01 -9.07 8.49
C GLY A 55 -22.96 -8.80 9.58
N PRO A 56 -21.89 -8.06 9.25
CA PRO A 56 -20.90 -7.64 10.24
C PRO A 56 -21.55 -6.77 11.34
N PRO A 57 -21.03 -6.83 12.59
CA PRO A 57 -21.54 -6.00 13.67
C PRO A 57 -21.42 -4.52 13.32
N GLY A 58 -22.53 -3.79 13.43
CA GLY A 58 -22.59 -2.35 13.22
C GLY A 58 -22.32 -1.54 14.50
N ILE A 59 -22.21 -0.22 14.35
CA ILE A 59 -22.19 0.71 15.48
C ILE A 59 -23.62 1.14 15.84
N ASP A 60 -23.93 1.31 17.12
CA ASP A 60 -25.23 1.85 17.52
C ASP A 60 -25.38 3.32 17.11
N GLY A 61 -26.62 3.76 16.84
CA GLY A 61 -26.86 5.11 16.33
C GLY A 61 -26.42 6.24 17.26
N LYS A 62 -26.43 6.03 18.58
CA LYS A 62 -25.99 7.06 19.55
C LYS A 62 -24.48 7.17 19.56
N ALA A 63 -23.76 6.05 19.51
CA ALA A 63 -22.31 6.05 19.36
C ALA A 63 -21.86 6.62 18.02
N ALA A 64 -22.58 6.31 16.92
CA ALA A 64 -22.30 6.91 15.62
C ALA A 64 -22.46 8.43 15.65
N LYS A 65 -23.54 8.93 16.27
CA LYS A 65 -23.76 10.36 16.45
C LYS A 65 -22.67 11.01 17.31
N SER A 66 -22.31 10.41 18.45
CA SER A 66 -21.30 11.00 19.34
C SER A 66 -19.92 11.04 18.68
N ALA A 67 -19.55 9.99 17.92
CA ALA A 67 -18.33 9.95 17.12
C ALA A 67 -18.31 11.06 16.05
N TYR A 68 -19.43 11.25 15.34
CA TYR A 68 -19.55 12.32 14.35
C TYR A 68 -19.50 13.73 14.97
N ASP A 69 -20.17 13.93 16.10
CA ASP A 69 -20.13 15.20 16.83
C ASP A 69 -18.70 15.50 17.33
N GLN A 70 -17.97 14.48 17.81
CA GLN A 70 -16.58 14.61 18.22
C GLN A 70 -15.65 14.93 17.04
N TYR A 71 -15.86 14.27 15.90
CA TYR A 71 -15.14 14.55 14.66
C TYR A 71 -15.35 16.00 14.22
N GLN A 72 -16.58 16.51 14.23
CA GLN A 72 -16.82 17.92 13.91
C GLN A 72 -16.16 18.88 14.91
N LYS A 73 -16.16 18.53 16.20
CA LYS A 73 -15.49 19.34 17.24
C LYS A 73 -13.99 19.39 17.03
N SER A 74 -13.32 18.34 16.56
CA SER A 74 -11.86 18.35 16.39
C SER A 74 -11.38 19.40 15.40
N PHE A 75 -12.19 19.76 14.40
CA PHE A 75 -11.85 20.85 13.46
C PHE A 75 -12.11 22.26 14.01
N LYS A 76 -12.84 22.37 15.12
CA LYS A 76 -13.16 23.64 15.78
C LYS A 76 -12.42 23.80 17.11
N ALA A 77 -11.85 22.72 17.63
CA ALA A 77 -11.10 22.71 18.86
C ALA A 77 -9.78 23.44 18.64
N ALA A 78 -9.49 24.42 19.49
CA ALA A 78 -8.14 24.95 19.58
C ALA A 78 -7.18 23.81 19.92
N GLU A 79 -5.99 23.80 19.31
CA GLU A 79 -4.91 22.86 19.63
C GLU A 79 -4.81 22.70 21.16
N PRO A 80 -4.93 21.47 21.69
CA PRO A 80 -4.83 21.27 23.12
C PRO A 80 -3.49 21.84 23.58
N ARG A 81 -3.52 22.83 24.48
CA ARG A 81 -2.30 23.36 25.09
C ARG A 81 -1.56 22.18 25.70
N GLN A 82 -0.48 21.77 25.05
CA GLN A 82 0.44 20.80 25.63
C GLN A 82 1.04 21.50 26.84
N ASN A 83 0.59 21.10 28.03
CA ASN A 83 1.22 21.53 29.29
C ASN A 83 2.59 20.84 29.36
N THR A 84 3.56 21.40 28.64
CA THR A 84 4.95 20.98 28.70
C THR A 84 5.47 21.36 30.08
N PHE A 85 5.44 20.41 31.01
CA PHE A 85 6.14 20.54 32.28
C PHE A 85 7.63 20.32 32.04
N ILE A 86 8.37 21.40 31.72
CA ILE A 86 9.84 21.35 31.78
C ILE A 86 10.24 21.38 33.26
N ILE A 87 10.50 20.21 33.84
CA ILE A 87 11.18 20.11 35.13
C ILE A 87 12.68 20.30 34.85
N GLY A 88 13.17 21.52 35.05
CA GLY A 88 14.58 21.83 34.93
C GLY A 88 15.37 21.13 36.04
N VAL A 89 16.06 20.03 35.72
CA VAL A 89 17.11 19.48 36.57
C VAL A 89 18.44 20.11 36.18
N GLY A 90 18.74 21.26 36.78
CA GLY A 90 20.06 21.88 36.68
C GLY A 90 21.06 21.21 37.63
N ARG A 91 22.14 20.67 37.07
CA ARG A 91 23.48 20.68 37.67
C ARG A 91 24.48 21.04 36.59
#